data_AF-A0A6J4LDL9-F1
#
_entry.id   AF-A0A6J4LDL9-F1
#
_cell.length_a   1.000
_cell.length_b   1.000
_cell.length_c   1.000
_cell.angle_alpha   90.00
_cell.angle_beta   90.00
_cell.angle_gamma   90.00
#
_symmetry.space_group_name_H-M   'P 1'
#
loop_
_entity.id
_entity.type
_entity.pdbx_description
1 polymer ?
#
loop_
_entity_poly.entity_id
_entity_poly.type
_entity_poly.pdbx_seq_one_letter_code
_entity_poly.pdbx_strand_id
1 'polypeptide(L)'
;QLAELAGSPRAGEIILSAARDWDFRAGYEPIPHVSSHGALHREHMLVPLLTNRPPARPPRRTTDVMPSALVSLGVPVPGGLDGESFV
;
A
#
# COMPACT_ATOMS: atom_id res chain seq x y z
N GLN A 1 -0.59 -7.57 0.77
CA GLN A 1 0.55 -6.62 0.72
C GLN A 1 1.83 -7.26 1.26
N LEU A 2 1.92 -7.68 2.52
CA LEU A 2 3.14 -8.36 3.01
C LEU A 2 3.41 -9.71 2.33
N ALA A 3 2.38 -10.54 2.17
CA ALA A 3 2.50 -11.80 1.43
C ALA A 3 2.93 -11.56 -0.03
N GLU A 4 2.31 -10.57 -0.71
CA GLU A 4 2.71 -10.16 -2.07
C GLU A 4 4.17 -9.70 -2.15
N LEU A 5 4.61 -8.90 -1.17
CA LEU A 5 6.00 -8.44 -1.11
C LEU A 5 6.95 -9.62 -0.93
N ALA A 6 6.65 -10.53 0.01
CA ALA A 6 7.48 -11.69 0.31
C ALA A 6 7.48 -12.74 -0.81
N GLY A 7 6.41 -12.82 -1.61
CA GLY A 7 6.32 -13.71 -2.77
C GLY A 7 7.02 -13.18 -4.02
N SER A 8 7.48 -11.93 -4.01
CA SER A 8 8.16 -11.33 -5.15
C SER A 8 9.54 -11.97 -5.39
N PRO A 9 9.92 -12.30 -6.63
CA PRO A 9 11.27 -12.78 -6.93
C PRO A 9 12.36 -11.72 -6.68
N ARG A 10 11.97 -10.46 -6.40
CA ARG A 10 12.88 -9.36 -6.04
C ARG A 10 12.97 -9.13 -4.52
N ALA A 11 12.24 -9.90 -3.71
CA ALA A 11 12.36 -9.84 -2.27
C ALA A 11 13.66 -10.50 -1.80
N GLY A 12 14.28 -9.94 -0.77
CA GLY A 12 15.38 -10.62 -0.06
C GLY A 12 14.85 -11.75 0.83
N GLU A 13 15.74 -12.57 1.38
CA GLU A 13 15.34 -13.67 2.28
C GLU A 13 14.76 -13.19 3.61
N ILE A 14 15.10 -11.97 4.03
CA ILE A 14 14.66 -11.37 5.30
C ILE A 14 14.07 -9.99 5.03
N ILE A 15 12.90 -9.75 5.62
CA ILE A 15 12.25 -8.43 5.63
C ILE A 15 12.28 -7.90 7.06
N LEU A 16 12.91 -6.75 7.25
CA LEU A 16 12.95 -6.04 8.53
C LEU A 16 12.10 -4.78 8.44
N SER A 17 11.30 -4.53 9.48
CA SER A 17 10.58 -3.27 9.67
C SER A 17 11.11 -2.58 10.92
N ALA A 18 11.40 -1.29 10.82
CA ALA A 18 11.83 -0.48 11.95
C ALA A 18 10.71 -0.41 13.02
N ALA A 19 11.12 -0.35 14.29
CA ALA A 19 10.25 0.12 15.37
C ALA A 19 10.07 1.63 15.28
N ARG A 20 9.12 2.19 16.04
CA ARG A 20 8.97 3.65 16.14
C ARG A 20 10.27 4.27 16.64
N ASP A 21 10.57 5.46 16.12
CA ASP A 21 11.76 6.25 16.46
C ASP A 21 13.11 5.55 16.17
N TRP A 22 13.09 4.50 15.35
CA TRP A 22 14.28 3.79 14.91
C TRP A 22 14.64 4.13 13.47
N ASP A 23 15.91 4.39 13.21
CA ASP A 23 16.44 4.62 11.86
C ASP A 23 17.62 3.67 11.60
N PHE A 24 17.44 2.73 10.66
CA PHE A 24 18.50 1.80 10.26
C PHE A 24 19.72 2.51 9.66
N ARG A 25 19.57 3.76 9.20
CA ARG A 25 20.64 4.54 8.56
C ARG A 25 21.43 5.41 9.53
N ALA A 26 20.99 5.55 10.78
CA ALA A 26 21.58 6.50 11.74
C ALA A 26 23.09 6.30 11.97
N GLY A 27 23.60 5.07 11.81
CA GLY A 27 25.04 4.75 11.91
C GLY A 27 25.82 4.82 10.61
N TYR A 28 25.15 5.08 9.47
CA TYR A 28 25.72 4.92 8.13
C TYR A 28 25.62 6.18 7.27
N GLU A 29 24.74 7.12 7.62
CA GLU A 29 24.51 8.35 6.86
C GLU A 29 24.74 9.59 7.76
N PRO A 30 25.43 10.64 7.27
CA PRO A 30 25.74 11.83 8.06
C PRO A 30 24.55 12.79 8.21
N ILE A 31 23.41 12.48 7.58
CA ILE A 31 22.22 13.33 7.53
C ILE A 31 21.20 12.81 8.56
N PRO A 32 20.75 13.63 9.51
CA PRO A 32 19.64 13.26 10.39
C PRO A 32 18.34 13.14 9.60
N HIS A 33 17.73 11.95 9.60
CA HIS A 33 16.44 11.73 8.98
C HIS A 33 15.32 11.92 10.00
N VAL A 34 14.74 13.13 9.98
CA VAL A 34 13.70 13.51 10.94
C VAL A 34 12.30 13.05 10.56
N SER A 35 12.12 12.51 9.34
CA SER A 35 10.84 11.98 8.85
C SER A 35 11.07 10.95 7.75
N SER A 36 10.26 9.89 7.75
CA SER A 36 10.23 8.87 6.71
C SER A 36 8.91 8.07 6.79
N HIS A 37 8.72 7.12 5.89
CA HIS A 37 7.66 6.13 5.91
C HIS A 37 8.19 4.77 5.42
N GLY A 38 7.33 3.76 5.34
CA GLY A 38 7.69 2.43 4.81
C GLY A 38 7.86 1.35 5.87
N ALA A 39 7.88 1.71 7.15
CA ALA A 39 7.69 0.75 8.25
C ALA A 39 6.23 0.29 8.32
N LEU A 40 5.98 -0.88 8.92
CA LEU A 40 4.66 -1.50 9.09
C LEU A 40 3.81 -0.85 10.20
N HIS A 41 3.91 0.46 10.33
CA HIS A 41 3.09 1.26 11.23
C HIS A 41 1.77 1.59 10.56
N ARG A 42 0.68 1.55 11.34
CA ARG A 42 -0.67 1.85 10.84
C ARG A 42 -0.72 3.21 10.13
N GLU A 43 0.01 4.20 10.65
CA GLU A 43 0.06 5.56 10.13
C GLU A 43 0.75 5.66 8.76
N HIS A 44 1.62 4.71 8.42
CA HIS A 44 2.26 4.63 7.09
C HIS A 44 1.42 3.83 6.08
N MET A 45 0.56 2.94 6.58
CA MET A 45 -0.21 2.00 5.76
C MET A 45 -1.60 2.53 5.41
N LEU A 46 -2.12 3.49 6.18
CA LEU A 46 -3.42 4.11 5.92
C LEU A 46 -3.28 5.36 5.07
N VAL A 47 -4.13 5.45 4.05
CA VAL A 47 -4.27 6.63 3.18
C VAL A 47 -5.75 6.98 3.03
N PRO A 48 -6.10 8.27 2.93
CA PRO A 48 -7.47 8.67 2.66
C PRO A 48 -7.88 8.32 1.23
N LEU A 49 -9.15 7.95 1.06
CA LEU A 49 -9.79 7.81 -0.24
C LEU A 49 -10.98 8.78 -0.30
N LEU A 50 -10.96 9.66 -1.28
CA LEU A 50 -11.99 10.67 -1.50
C LEU A 50 -12.72 10.35 -2.81
N THR A 51 -14.04 10.23 -2.75
CA THR A 51 -14.89 9.94 -3.91
C THR A 51 -16.02 10.97 -3.99
N ASN A 52 -16.43 11.33 -5.20
CA ASN A 52 -17.58 12.22 -5.45
C ASN A 52 -18.93 11.47 -5.45
N ARG A 53 -18.90 10.16 -5.21
CA ARG A 53 -20.06 9.28 -5.09
C ARG A 53 -19.86 8.31 -3.91
N PRO A 54 -20.93 7.95 -3.20
CA PRO A 54 -20.84 6.95 -2.15
C PRO A 54 -20.42 5.61 -2.76
N PRO A 55 -19.47 4.87 -2.14
CA PRO A 55 -19.11 3.55 -2.61
C PRO A 55 -20.23 2.55 -2.24
N ALA A 56 -20.45 1.55 -3.10
CA ALA A 56 -21.41 0.46 -2.85
C ALA A 56 -21.00 -0.42 -1.66
N ARG A 57 -19.69 -0.46 -1.36
CA ARG A 57 -19.14 -1.10 -0.16
C ARG A 57 -17.93 -0.33 0.36
N PRO A 58 -17.59 -0.44 1.65
CA PRO A 58 -16.37 0.20 2.17
C PRO A 58 -15.11 -0.31 1.45
N PRO A 59 -14.32 0.57 0.80
CA PRO A 59 -13.04 0.20 0.20
C PRO A 59 -12.06 -0.23 1.29
N ARG A 60 -11.29 -1.30 1.03
CA ARG A 60 -10.42 -1.90 2.04
C ARG A 60 -8.94 -1.65 1.76
N ARG A 61 -8.56 -1.59 0.48
CA ARG A 61 -7.17 -1.48 0.04
C ARG A 61 -7.07 -0.51 -1.13
N THR A 62 -5.93 0.13 -1.28
CA THR A 62 -5.64 0.99 -2.45
C THR A 62 -5.70 0.22 -3.77
N THR A 63 -5.45 -1.09 -3.75
CA THR A 63 -5.61 -1.98 -4.91
C THR A 63 -7.05 -2.02 -5.43
N ASP A 64 -8.05 -1.70 -4.60
CA ASP A 64 -9.46 -1.67 -4.99
C ASP A 64 -9.78 -0.49 -5.93
N VAL A 65 -8.91 0.53 -6.01
CA VAL A 65 -9.13 1.72 -6.85
C VAL A 65 -9.14 1.38 -8.33
N MET A 66 -8.21 0.53 -8.80
CA MET A 66 -8.12 0.16 -10.22
C MET A 66 -9.38 -0.55 -10.74
N PRO A 67 -9.86 -1.66 -10.15
CA PRO A 67 -11.08 -2.31 -10.63
C PRO A 67 -12.31 -1.39 -10.49
N SER A 68 -12.36 -0.53 -9.47
CA SER A 68 -13.46 0.44 -9.31
C SER A 68 -13.49 1.49 -10.42
N ALA A 69 -12.31 1.96 -10.85
CA ALA A 69 -12.19 2.87 -11.97
C ALA A 69 -12.62 2.22 -13.29
N LEU A 70 -12.20 0.97 -13.55
CA LEU A 70 -12.61 0.23 -14.75
C LEU A 70 -14.11 0.02 -14.82
N VAL A 71 -14.74 -0.41 -13.72
CA VAL A 71 -16.20 -0.57 -13.63
C VAL A 71 -16.91 0.76 -13.88
N SER A 72 -16.43 1.85 -13.27
CA SER A 72 -17.01 3.19 -13.47
C SER A 72 -16.90 3.69 -14.92
N LEU A 73 -15.87 3.26 -15.65
CA LEU A 73 -15.65 3.60 -17.06
C LEU A 73 -16.36 2.66 -18.04
N GLY A 74 -17.03 1.60 -17.55
CA GLY A 74 -17.62 0.57 -18.40
C GLY A 74 -16.58 -0.30 -19.12
N VAL A 75 -15.35 -0.37 -18.60
CA VAL A 75 -14.26 -1.17 -19.16
C VAL A 75 -14.23 -2.53 -18.44
N PRO A 76 -14.07 -3.66 -19.17
CA PRO A 76 -13.95 -4.97 -18.53
C PRO A 76 -12.79 -5.01 -17.54
N VAL A 77 -13.03 -5.57 -16.35
CA VAL A 77 -11.99 -5.79 -15.36
C VAL A 77 -11.19 -7.03 -15.76
N PRO A 78 -9.88 -6.91 -16.06
CA PRO A 78 -9.07 -8.07 -16.40
C PRO A 78 -8.88 -8.97 -15.16
N GLY A 79 -8.70 -10.26 -15.39
CA GLY A 79 -8.27 -11.18 -14.34
C GLY A 79 -6.86 -10.84 -13.81
N GLY A 80 -6.56 -11.29 -12.59
CA GLY A 80 -5.23 -11.12 -11.98
C GLY A 80 -5.02 -9.79 -11.24
N LEU A 81 -6.05 -8.94 -11.13
CA LEU A 81 -6.02 -7.82 -10.19
C LEU A 81 -6.31 -8.33 -8.77
N ASP A 82 -5.52 -7.87 -7.79
CA ASP A 82 -5.71 -8.23 -6.37
C ASP A 82 -6.92 -7.53 -5.74
N GLY A 83 -7.27 -6.35 -6.26
CA GLY A 83 -8.33 -5.51 -5.74
C GLY A 83 -9.71 -5.94 -6.21
N GLU A 84 -10.72 -5.43 -5.53
CA GLU A 84 -12.13 -5.64 -5.88
C GLU A 84 -12.82 -4.29 -6.10
N SER A 85 -13.78 -4.19 -7.03
CA SER A 85 -14.54 -2.95 -7.23
C SER A 85 -15.36 -2.59 -6.00
N PHE A 86 -15.35 -1.33 -5.57
CA PHE A 86 -16.24 -0.79 -4.53
C PHE A 86 -17.36 0.09 -5.07
N VAL A 87 -17.45 0.25 -6.39
CA VAL A 87 -18.58 0.87 -7.08
C VAL A 87 -19.62 -0.16 -7.50
#